data_AF-A0A183NPH1-F1
#
_entry.id   AF-A0A183NPH1-F1
#
_cell.length_a   1.000
_cell.length_b   1.000
_cell.length_c   1.000
_cell.angle_alpha   90.00
_cell.angle_beta   90.00
_cell.angle_gamma   90.00
#
_symmetry.space_group_name_H-M   'P 1'
#
loop_
_entity.id
_entity.type
_entity.pdbx_description
1 polymer ?
#
loop_
_entity_poly.entity_id
_entity_poly.type
_entity_poly.pdbx_seq_one_letter_code
_entity_poly.pdbx_strand_id
1 'polypeptide(L)'
;FVPTNFTLTEVLEREKPPTVEAQYVWGSRSLNTCFETIFKLYRGFVGAPHFSAICRLLGYRGLFVVTAEVMKVAQSLVCLICLT
;
A
#
# COMPACT_ATOMS: atom_id res chain seq x y z
N PHE A 1 5.82 -10.40 -2.82
CA PHE A 1 6.78 -9.30 -2.60
C PHE A 1 7.02 -9.15 -1.10
N VAL A 2 8.27 -9.09 -0.68
CA VAL A 2 8.70 -8.95 0.73
C VAL A 2 9.73 -7.81 0.78
N PRO A 3 9.76 -6.99 1.84
CA PRO A 3 10.72 -5.90 1.97
C PRO A 3 12.16 -6.40 1.87
N THR A 4 13.03 -5.61 1.22
CA THR A 4 14.47 -5.88 1.13
C THR A 4 15.16 -5.55 2.44
N ASN A 5 16.23 -6.29 2.78
CA ASN A 5 17.03 -6.05 3.98
C ASN A 5 17.86 -4.74 3.92
N PHE A 6 18.05 -4.20 2.73
CA PHE A 6 18.73 -2.92 2.51
C PHE A 6 17.69 -1.80 2.40
N THR A 7 17.91 -0.70 3.13
CA THR A 7 17.17 0.56 3.00
C THR A 7 17.58 1.24 1.69
N LEU A 8 16.97 0.79 0.59
CA LEU A 8 17.15 1.37 -0.76
C LEU A 8 16.32 2.66 -0.96
N THR A 9 15.63 3.14 0.06
CA THR A 9 14.69 4.26 -0.03
C THR A 9 14.76 5.05 1.28
N GLU A 10 14.72 6.38 1.18
CA GLU A 10 14.52 7.25 2.33
C GLU A 10 13.22 6.85 3.03
N VAL A 11 13.28 6.66 4.35
CA VAL A 11 12.07 6.41 5.15
C VAL A 11 11.27 7.69 5.14
N LEU A 12 10.27 7.76 4.26
CA LEU A 12 9.31 8.84 4.26
C LEU A 12 8.58 8.82 5.61
N GLU A 13 8.74 9.88 6.40
CA GLU A 13 7.97 10.06 7.62
C GLU A 13 6.49 10.23 7.24
N ARG A 14 5.68 9.25 7.67
CA ARG A 14 4.23 9.31 7.50
C ARG A 14 3.63 9.93 8.75
N GLU A 15 2.84 10.98 8.57
CA GLU A 15 2.06 11.55 9.66
C GLU A 15 1.13 10.48 10.25
N LYS A 16 1.14 10.35 11.58
CA LYS A 16 0.26 9.41 12.26
C LYS A 16 -1.17 9.99 12.27
N PRO A 17 -2.19 9.24 11.81
CA PRO A 17 -3.56 9.72 11.84
C PRO A 17 -4.02 10.01 13.28
N PRO A 18 -4.94 10.97 13.48
CA PRO A 18 -5.46 11.31 14.80
C PRO A 18 -6.17 10.11 15.44
N THR A 19 -6.06 10.00 16.76
CA THR A 19 -6.73 8.92 17.50
C THR A 19 -8.22 9.25 17.60
N VAL A 20 -9.05 8.38 17.06
CA VAL A 20 -10.52 8.49 17.12
C VAL A 20 -11.07 7.52 18.16
N GLU A 21 -12.29 7.81 18.64
CA GLU A 21 -12.98 6.93 19.58
C GLU A 21 -13.31 5.57 18.95
N ALA A 22 -13.37 4.52 19.78
CA ALA A 22 -13.53 3.14 19.30
C ALA A 22 -14.81 2.93 18.47
N GLN A 23 -15.85 3.72 18.74
CA GLN A 23 -17.12 3.69 18.02
C GLN A 23 -17.00 4.05 16.53
N TYR A 24 -16.02 4.87 16.15
CA TYR A 24 -15.78 5.26 14.75
C TYR A 24 -14.85 4.29 13.99
N VAL A 25 -14.40 3.21 14.63
CA VAL A 25 -13.48 2.22 14.04
C VAL A 25 -14.16 0.86 13.93
N TRP A 26 -14.03 0.00 14.95
CA TRP A 26 -14.65 -1.33 14.99
C TRP A 26 -15.69 -1.46 16.12
N GLY A 27 -16.14 -0.35 16.69
CA GLY A 27 -17.19 -0.29 17.71
C GLY A 27 -16.66 -0.31 19.15
N SER A 28 -15.77 -1.25 19.49
CA SER A 28 -15.22 -1.40 20.84
C SER A 28 -13.70 -1.57 20.85
N ARG A 29 -13.08 -1.31 22.02
CA ARG A 29 -11.62 -1.47 22.17
C ARG A 29 -11.18 -2.93 21.96
N SER A 30 -11.96 -3.91 22.43
CA SER A 30 -11.64 -5.33 22.23
C SER A 30 -11.71 -5.73 20.76
N LEU A 31 -12.71 -5.24 20.02
CA LEU A 31 -12.83 -5.47 18.58
C LEU A 31 -11.67 -4.81 17.81
N ASN A 32 -11.28 -3.58 18.19
CA ASN A 32 -10.13 -2.91 17.59
C ASN A 32 -8.84 -3.76 17.73
N THR A 33 -8.57 -4.30 18.93
CA THR A 33 -7.41 -5.16 19.15
C THR A 33 -7.49 -6.47 18.37
N CYS A 34 -8.68 -7.07 18.27
CA CYS A 34 -8.89 -8.30 17.51
C CYS A 34 -8.58 -8.09 16.03
N PHE A 35 -9.21 -7.09 15.39
CA PHE A 35 -9.00 -6.81 13.97
C PHE A 35 -7.58 -6.34 13.67
N GLU A 36 -6.97 -5.51 14.53
CA GLU A 36 -5.55 -5.12 14.37
C GLU A 36 -4.65 -6.37 14.38
N THR A 37 -4.94 -7.37 15.21
CA THR A 37 -4.17 -8.62 15.28
C THR A 37 -4.34 -9.48 14.02
N ILE A 38 -5.57 -9.57 13.49
CA ILE A 38 -5.83 -10.27 12.22
C ILE A 38 -5.11 -9.58 11.07
N PHE A 39 -5.21 -8.25 10.95
CA PHE A 39 -4.61 -7.51 9.85
C PHE A 39 -3.08 -7.40 9.94
N LYS A 40 -2.49 -7.57 11.13
CA LYS A 40 -1.03 -7.69 11.28
C LYS A 40 -0.43 -8.83 10.47
N LEU A 41 -1.17 -9.92 10.24
CA LEU A 41 -0.73 -11.05 9.41
C LEU A 41 -0.42 -10.64 7.96
N TYR A 42 -0.98 -9.53 7.50
CA TYR A 42 -0.83 -9.02 6.13
C TYR A 42 0.22 -7.89 6.00
N ARG A 43 0.85 -7.42 7.09
CA ARG A 43 1.83 -6.31 7.03
C ARG A 43 3.23 -6.69 6.54
N GLY A 44 3.59 -7.98 6.52
CA GLY A 44 4.94 -8.45 6.20
C GLY A 44 5.21 -8.75 4.72
N PHE A 45 4.17 -8.72 3.87
CA PHE A 45 4.29 -9.07 2.46
C PHE A 45 3.22 -8.37 1.63
N VAL A 46 3.43 -8.32 0.32
CA VAL A 46 2.40 -7.97 -0.67
C VAL A 46 2.23 -9.15 -1.63
N GLY A 47 0.99 -9.53 -1.91
CA GLY A 47 0.65 -10.75 -2.64
C GLY A 47 -0.80 -10.79 -3.10
N ALA A 48 -1.29 -11.95 -3.52
CA ALA A 48 -2.64 -12.13 -4.06
C ALA A 48 -3.79 -11.47 -3.27
N PRO A 49 -3.89 -11.60 -1.92
CA PRO A 49 -4.97 -10.96 -1.17
C PRO A 49 -4.95 -9.43 -1.28
N HIS A 50 -3.76 -8.84 -1.31
CA HIS A 50 -3.57 -7.40 -1.46
C HIS A 50 -4.02 -6.92 -2.85
N PHE A 51 -3.57 -7.61 -3.90
CA PHE A 51 -3.98 -7.28 -5.27
C PHE A 51 -5.48 -7.46 -5.47
N SER A 52 -6.10 -8.49 -4.86
CA SER A 52 -7.55 -8.67 -4.90
C SER A 52 -8.30 -7.48 -4.29
N ALA A 53 -7.86 -7.00 -3.12
CA ALA A 53 -8.45 -5.82 -2.48
C ALA A 53 -8.25 -4.55 -3.33
N ILE A 54 -7.04 -4.35 -3.87
CA ILE A 54 -6.68 -3.22 -4.75
C ILE A 54 -7.60 -3.20 -5.98
N CYS A 55 -7.74 -4.33 -6.68
CA CYS A 55 -8.60 -4.42 -7.86
C CYS A 55 -10.07 -4.12 -7.55
N ARG A 56 -10.57 -4.58 -6.39
CA ARG A 56 -11.96 -4.33 -5.98
C ARG A 56 -12.22 -2.87 -5.62
N LEU A 57 -11.27 -2.18 -4.99
CA LEU A 57 -11.43 -0.79 -4.53
C LEU A 57 -11.20 0.23 -5.64
N LEU A 58 -10.22 0.01 -6.53
CA LEU A 58 -9.93 0.92 -7.63
C LEU A 58 -10.93 0.80 -8.79
N GLY A 59 -11.45 -0.42 -9.01
CA GLY A 59 -12.24 -0.75 -10.18
C GLY A 59 -11.48 -0.54 -11.50
N TYR A 60 -12.17 -0.65 -12.63
CA TYR A 60 -11.55 -0.61 -13.96
C TYR A 60 -10.85 0.73 -14.25
N ARG A 61 -11.52 1.85 -13.92
CA ARG A 61 -10.98 3.19 -14.16
C ARG A 61 -9.72 3.46 -13.33
N GLY A 62 -9.72 3.08 -12.05
CA GLY A 62 -8.56 3.28 -11.18
C GLY A 62 -7.37 2.44 -11.65
N LEU A 63 -7.60 1.18 -12.03
CA LEU A 63 -6.54 0.31 -12.56
C LEU A 63 -5.94 0.85 -13.86
N PHE A 64 -6.76 1.40 -14.76
CA PHE A 64 -6.27 2.03 -15.99
C PHE A 64 -5.32 3.20 -15.69
N VAL A 65 -5.72 4.10 -14.79
CA VAL A 65 -4.89 5.25 -14.40
C VAL A 65 -3.58 4.80 -13.77
N VAL A 66 -3.62 3.86 -12.82
CA VAL A 66 -2.42 3.33 -12.16
C VAL A 66 -1.47 2.70 -13.18
N THR A 67 -1.99 1.88 -14.09
CA THR A 67 -1.16 1.22 -15.12
C THR A 67 -0.54 2.23 -16.08
N ALA A 68 -1.29 3.27 -16.45
CA ALA A 68 -0.77 4.36 -17.29
C ALA A 68 0.35 5.15 -16.58
N GLU A 69 0.19 5.48 -15.30
CA GLU A 69 1.25 6.16 -14.53
C GLU A 69 2.50 5.29 -14.34
N VAL A 70 2.32 4.00 -14.06
CA VAL A 70 3.46 3.05 -13.97
C VAL A 70 4.20 2.96 -15.32
N MET A 71 3.48 2.96 -16.44
CA MET A 71 4.11 2.97 -17.77
C MET A 71 4.92 4.23 -18.02
N LYS A 72 4.43 5.41 -17.62
CA LYS A 72 5.18 6.67 -17.74
C LYS A 72 6.48 6.65 -16.94
N VAL A 73 6.45 6.11 -15.72
CA VAL A 73 7.66 5.96 -14.88
C VAL A 73 8.64 4.96 -15.49
N ALA A 74 8.15 3.84 -16.03
CA ALA A 74 9.01 2.89 -16.73
C ALA A 74 9.70 3.53 -17.94
N GLN A 75 8.96 4.30 -18.74
CA GLN A 75 9.49 5.02 -19.90
C GLN A 75 10.53 6.08 -19.50
N SER A 76 10.29 6.85 -18.44
CA SER A 76 11.24 7.87 -17.98
C SER A 76 12.55 7.24 -17.49
N LEU A 77 12.49 6.12 -16.78
CA LEU A 77 13.68 5.39 -16.32
C LEU A 77 14.48 4.82 -17.50
N VAL A 78 13.82 4.23 -18.49
CA VAL A 78 14.50 3.71 -19.70
C VAL A 78 15.10 4.84 -20.53
N CYS A 79 14.39 5.95 -20.70
CA CYS A 79 14.89 7.13 -21.41
C CYS A 79 16.13 7.71 -20.72
N LEU A 80 16.10 7.82 -19.38
CA LEU A 80 17.25 8.27 -18.59
C LEU A 80 18.48 7.40 -18.81
N ILE A 81 18.31 6.08 -18.87
CA ILE A 81 19.41 5.12 -19.08
C ILE A 81 19.98 5.18 -20.51
N CYS A 82 19.16 5.45 -21.53
CA CYS A 82 19.64 5.58 -22.91
C CYS A 82 20.39 6.89 -23.21
N LEU A 83 20.27 7.90 -22.34
CA LEU A 83 20.95 9.21 -22.47
C LEU A 83 22.29 9.29 -21.71
N THR A 84 22.65 8.25 -20.96
CA THR A 84 23.94 8.06 -20.25
C THR A 84 24.79 7.00 -20.93
#